data_AF-A0A377XDR6-F1
#
_entry.id   AF-A0A377XDR6-F1
#
_cell.length_a   1.000
_cell.length_b   1.000
_cell.length_c   1.000
_cell.angle_alpha   90.00
_cell.angle_beta   90.00
_cell.angle_gamma   90.00
#
_symmetry.space_group_name_H-M   'P 1'
#
loop_
_entity.id
_entity.type
_entity.pdbx_description
1 polymer ?
#
loop_
_entity_poly.entity_id
_entity_poly.type
_entity_poly.pdbx_seq_one_letter_code
_entity_poly.pdbx_strand_id
1 'polypeptide(L)'
;MLKSCAVLTAPTCARKPFAASIPPAFAQGKKVPGYLEEEGANKTSNTETFVAIRVDIDNWRWAGVPFYLRTGKRLPTKCSEVVVYFKTPELNLFKETWQELPQNKLTIRLQPDEGVDIQVLNKVPALDHKHNLQITKLDLSYSRNLQPDASGRCL
;
A
#
# COMPACT_ATOMS: atom_id res chain seq x y z
N MET A 1 9.99 11.31 21.89
CA MET A 1 9.56 12.69 21.57
C MET A 1 9.11 12.75 20.12
N LEU A 2 7.81 12.67 19.84
CA LEU A 2 7.23 12.97 18.53
C LEU A 2 6.81 14.44 18.57
N LYS A 3 7.75 15.35 18.29
CA LYS A 3 7.45 16.77 18.04
C LYS A 3 7.29 16.91 16.52
N SER A 4 6.15 17.40 16.08
CA SER A 4 5.75 17.66 14.68
C SER A 4 5.02 16.51 13.98
N CYS A 5 3.69 16.54 14.10
CA CYS A 5 2.76 16.07 13.08
C CYS A 5 1.92 17.31 12.74
N ALA A 6 2.21 17.97 11.61
CA ALA A 6 1.40 19.09 11.17
C ALA A 6 0.08 18.56 10.60
N VAL A 7 -0.99 18.70 11.38
CA VAL A 7 -2.36 18.52 10.88
C VAL A 7 -2.66 19.71 9.96
N LEU A 8 -2.84 19.43 8.67
CA LEU A 8 -3.16 20.42 7.66
C LEU A 8 -4.40 21.24 8.08
N THR A 9 -4.19 22.52 8.38
CA THR A 9 -5.23 23.56 8.34
C THR A 9 -5.00 24.37 7.06
N ALA A 10 -6.07 24.53 6.27
CA ALA A 10 -6.10 25.18 4.94
C ALA A 10 -5.64 26.66 4.98
N PRO A 11 -5.18 27.29 3.87
CA PRO A 11 -5.67 27.06 2.50
C PRO A 11 -4.64 26.96 1.34
N THR A 12 -5.15 26.39 0.24
CA THR A 12 -4.78 26.61 -1.18
C THR A 12 -4.13 25.43 -1.94
N CYS A 13 -4.99 24.87 -2.82
CA CYS A 13 -4.80 24.09 -4.04
C CYS A 13 -4.17 22.67 -4.06
N ALA A 14 -5.06 21.71 -4.36
CA ALA A 14 -4.85 20.35 -4.89
C ALA A 14 -4.25 19.25 -3.98
N ARG A 15 -4.47 19.34 -2.65
CA ARG A 15 -4.08 18.32 -1.66
C ARG A 15 -5.20 18.04 -0.64
N LYS A 16 -6.45 17.83 -1.10
CA LYS A 16 -7.58 17.69 -0.18
C LYS A 16 -7.70 16.25 0.35
N PRO A 17 -7.88 16.05 1.66
CA PRO A 17 -8.31 14.74 2.17
C PRO A 17 -9.64 14.37 1.49
N PHE A 18 -9.74 13.13 1.04
CA PHE A 18 -10.97 12.60 0.46
C PHE A 18 -11.62 11.67 1.47
N ALA A 19 -12.86 11.97 1.82
CA ALA A 19 -13.65 11.20 2.74
C ALA A 19 -15.00 10.88 2.10
N ALA A 20 -15.42 9.62 2.17
CA ALA A 20 -16.64 9.16 1.52
C ALA A 20 -17.38 8.14 2.38
N SER A 21 -18.71 8.15 2.26
CA SER A 21 -19.58 7.08 2.74
C SER A 21 -19.72 6.01 1.66
N ILE A 22 -19.70 4.74 2.06
CA ILE A 22 -19.74 3.61 1.11
C ILE A 22 -21.22 3.26 0.82
N PRO A 23 -21.63 3.22 -0.47
CA PRO A 23 -22.98 2.80 -0.86
C PRO A 23 -23.22 1.30 -0.56
N PRO A 24 -24.49 0.85 -0.51
CA PRO A 24 -24.79 -0.58 -0.38
C PRO A 24 -24.02 -1.39 -1.43
N ALA A 25 -23.37 -2.45 -0.97
CA ALA A 25 -22.44 -3.24 -1.77
C ALA A 25 -22.73 -4.73 -1.61
N PHE A 26 -22.29 -5.52 -2.58
CA PHE A 26 -22.29 -6.98 -2.48
C PHE A 26 -20.99 -7.43 -1.84
N ALA A 27 -21.07 -8.08 -0.68
CA ALA A 27 -19.94 -8.77 -0.07
C ALA A 27 -20.26 -10.27 0.00
N GLN A 28 -19.36 -11.11 -0.50
CA GLN A 28 -19.50 -12.58 -0.44
C GLN A 28 -20.84 -13.11 -0.99
N GLY A 29 -21.34 -12.50 -2.07
CA GLY A 29 -22.59 -12.92 -2.73
C GLY A 29 -23.89 -12.49 -2.02
N LYS A 30 -23.82 -11.79 -0.89
CA LYS A 30 -25.00 -11.23 -0.20
C LYS A 30 -25.02 -9.70 -0.34
N LYS A 31 -26.21 -9.14 -0.55
CA LYS A 31 -26.44 -7.68 -0.55
C LYS A 31 -26.28 -7.18 0.89
N VAL A 32 -25.28 -6.34 1.12
CA VAL A 32 -25.04 -5.75 2.44
C VAL A 32 -25.63 -4.33 2.43
N PRO A 33 -26.47 -3.96 3.42
CA PRO A 33 -27.05 -2.62 3.52
C PRO A 33 -25.95 -1.56 3.61
N GLY A 34 -26.18 -0.37 3.06
CA GLY A 34 -25.26 0.76 3.21
C GLY A 34 -25.10 1.17 4.68
N TYR A 35 -24.08 1.97 5.01
CA TYR A 35 -23.83 2.37 6.41
C TYR A 35 -25.06 3.03 7.08
N LEU A 36 -25.86 3.78 6.31
CA LEU A 36 -27.10 4.43 6.79
C LEU A 36 -28.30 3.47 6.93
N GLU A 37 -28.19 2.25 6.38
CA GLU A 37 -29.24 1.23 6.35
C GLU A 37 -29.02 0.13 7.39
N GLU A 38 -27.95 0.20 8.19
CA GLU A 38 -27.69 -0.77 9.28
C GLU A 38 -28.65 -0.57 10.47
N GLU A 39 -28.98 -1.67 11.16
CA GLU A 39 -29.81 -1.64 12.36
C GLU A 39 -29.06 -0.96 13.51
N GLY A 40 -29.58 0.18 14.00
CA GLY A 40 -28.89 1.06 14.95
C GLY A 40 -28.02 2.14 14.30
N ALA A 41 -27.98 2.24 12.96
CA ALA A 41 -27.29 3.32 12.27
C ALA A 41 -27.97 4.67 12.56
N ASN A 42 -27.16 5.66 12.91
CA ASN A 42 -27.62 7.02 12.94
C ASN A 42 -27.86 7.50 11.50
N LYS A 43 -29.12 7.64 11.10
CA LYS A 43 -29.56 8.03 9.76
C LYS A 43 -29.14 9.45 9.35
N THR A 44 -28.62 10.25 10.29
CA THR A 44 -28.04 11.58 10.05
C THR A 44 -26.51 11.60 10.17
N SER A 45 -25.88 10.42 10.31
CA SER A 45 -24.43 10.30 10.48
C SER A 45 -23.68 10.60 9.19
N ASN A 46 -22.77 11.58 9.26
CA ASN A 46 -21.74 11.83 8.24
C ASN A 46 -20.45 11.01 8.47
N THR A 47 -20.47 10.00 9.34
CA THR A 47 -19.26 9.24 9.71
C THR A 47 -18.64 8.62 8.46
N GLU A 48 -17.45 9.08 8.13
CA GLU A 48 -16.77 8.71 6.90
C GLU A 48 -16.23 7.28 7.02
N THR A 49 -16.69 6.40 6.13
CA THR A 49 -16.35 4.97 6.14
C THR A 49 -15.05 4.69 5.39
N PHE A 50 -14.54 5.68 4.66
CA PHE A 50 -13.27 5.67 3.94
C PHE A 50 -12.62 7.05 4.01
N VAL A 51 -11.31 7.09 4.28
CA VAL A 51 -10.51 8.30 4.37
C VAL A 51 -9.16 8.08 3.69
N ALA A 52 -8.76 9.02 2.83
CA ALA A 52 -7.43 9.10 2.24
C ALA A 52 -6.81 10.48 2.49
N ILE A 53 -5.60 10.52 3.07
CA ILE A 53 -4.90 11.74 3.46
C ILE A 53 -3.49 11.71 2.86
N ARG A 54 -3.03 12.86 2.39
CA ARG A 54 -1.62 13.12 2.09
C ARG A 54 -1.00 13.91 3.23
N VAL A 55 0.14 13.46 3.72
CA VAL A 55 0.95 14.13 4.74
C VAL A 55 2.33 14.38 4.18
N ASP A 56 2.84 15.60 4.31
CA ASP A 56 4.22 15.94 3.99
C ASP A 56 4.97 16.09 5.32
N ILE A 57 6.10 15.39 5.49
CA ILE A 57 6.90 15.44 6.73
C ILE A 57 8.02 16.47 6.56
N ASP A 58 7.94 17.56 7.31
CA ASP A 58 8.91 18.65 7.25
C ASP A 58 10.15 18.34 8.12
N ASN A 59 11.00 17.46 7.61
CA ASN A 59 12.35 17.25 8.14
C ASN A 59 13.33 16.89 7.01
N TRP A 60 14.63 16.99 7.30
CA TRP A 60 15.69 16.77 6.31
C TRP A 60 15.65 15.38 5.66
N ARG A 61 15.19 14.35 6.38
CA ARG A 61 15.17 12.96 5.90
C ARG A 61 14.03 12.68 4.92
N TRP A 62 12.94 13.43 5.03
CA TRP A 62 11.68 13.23 4.30
C TRP A 62 11.20 14.47 3.53
N ALA A 63 12.03 15.50 3.43
CA ALA A 63 11.73 16.70 2.66
C ALA A 63 11.37 16.34 1.21
N GLY A 64 10.17 16.75 0.78
CA GLY A 64 9.65 16.48 -0.56
C GLY A 64 9.14 15.05 -0.79
N VAL A 65 9.08 14.20 0.24
CA VAL A 65 8.51 12.84 0.14
C VAL A 65 7.06 12.85 0.66
N PRO A 66 6.04 12.65 -0.21
CA PRO A 66 4.66 12.60 0.23
C PRO A 66 4.32 11.24 0.85
N PHE A 67 3.65 11.26 2.00
CA PHE A 67 3.07 10.07 2.64
C PHE A 67 1.58 10.02 2.36
N TYR A 68 1.09 8.88 1.88
CA TYR A 68 -0.33 8.65 1.69
C TYR A 68 -0.84 7.67 2.73
N LEU A 69 -1.83 8.07 3.51
CA LEU A 69 -2.54 7.21 4.44
C LEU A 69 -3.93 6.93 3.89
N ARG A 70 -4.30 5.65 3.78
CA ARG A 70 -5.63 5.22 3.37
C ARG A 70 -6.19 4.27 4.42
N THR A 71 -7.39 4.56 4.90
CA THR A 71 -8.12 3.70 5.82
C THR A 71 -9.58 3.63 5.39
N GLY A 72 -10.23 2.49 5.61
CA GLY A 72 -11.65 2.34 5.35
C GLY A 72 -12.19 1.05 5.92
N LYS A 73 -13.48 1.04 6.26
CA LYS A 73 -14.22 -0.18 6.60
C LYS A 73 -14.91 -0.70 5.35
N ARG A 74 -15.26 -1.99 5.34
CA ARG A 74 -15.99 -2.65 4.22
C ARG A 74 -15.33 -2.50 2.85
N LEU A 75 -14.00 -2.44 2.83
CA LEU A 75 -13.23 -2.58 1.58
C LEU A 75 -13.32 -4.02 1.06
N PRO A 76 -13.16 -4.25 -0.26
CA PRO A 76 -13.26 -5.59 -0.87
C PRO A 76 -12.31 -6.62 -0.24
N THR A 77 -11.20 -6.15 0.31
CA THR A 77 -10.19 -6.97 0.96
C THR A 77 -9.78 -6.30 2.26
N LYS A 78 -9.75 -7.07 3.36
CA LYS A 78 -9.10 -6.64 4.59
C LYS A 78 -7.60 -6.69 4.33
N CYS A 79 -6.91 -5.57 4.32
CA CYS A 79 -5.46 -5.52 4.25
C CYS A 79 -4.90 -4.37 5.09
N SER A 80 -3.74 -4.61 5.69
CA SER A 80 -2.91 -3.63 6.40
C SER A 80 -1.50 -3.80 5.82
N GLU A 81 -1.06 -2.79 5.07
CA GLU A 81 0.22 -2.83 4.36
C GLU A 81 0.88 -1.45 4.35
N VAL A 82 2.20 -1.44 4.31
CA VAL A 82 3.02 -0.26 4.06
C VAL A 82 3.71 -0.46 2.73
N VAL A 83 3.50 0.47 1.80
CA VAL A 83 4.08 0.43 0.46
C VAL A 83 5.04 1.60 0.30
N VAL A 84 6.29 1.29 -0.03
CA VAL A 84 7.32 2.28 -0.34
C VAL A 84 7.66 2.18 -1.82
N TYR A 85 7.46 3.29 -2.54
CA TYR A 85 7.90 3.46 -3.91
C TYR A 85 9.26 4.16 -3.92
N PHE A 86 10.24 3.53 -4.55
CA PHE A 86 11.56 4.14 -4.72
C PHE A 86 11.55 5.08 -5.93
N LYS A 87 12.41 6.11 -5.88
CA LYS A 87 12.61 7.00 -7.03
C LYS A 87 13.19 6.20 -8.20
N THR A 88 12.71 6.49 -9.40
CA THR A 88 13.36 6.02 -10.63
C THR A 88 14.73 6.71 -10.76
N PRO A 89 15.72 6.03 -11.34
CA PRO A 89 17.01 6.66 -11.62
C PRO A 89 16.84 7.78 -12.65
N GLU A 90 17.58 8.87 -12.48
CA GLU A 90 17.50 10.05 -13.36
C GLU A 90 17.92 9.74 -14.80
N LEU A 91 18.86 8.82 -14.97
CA LEU A 91 19.31 8.33 -16.26
C LEU A 91 18.76 6.93 -16.53
N ASN A 92 17.90 6.83 -17.55
CA ASN A 92 17.45 5.54 -18.09
C ASN A 92 18.38 5.10 -19.23
N LEU A 93 19.25 4.13 -18.94
CA LEU A 93 20.16 3.51 -19.92
C LEU A 93 19.46 2.50 -20.84
N PHE A 94 18.21 2.14 -20.56
CA PHE A 94 17.45 1.11 -21.25
C PHE A 94 16.29 1.69 -22.08
N LYS A 95 16.35 2.98 -22.44
CA LYS A 95 15.30 3.70 -23.17
C LYS A 95 14.84 3.01 -24.46
N GLU A 96 15.73 2.28 -25.11
CA GLU A 96 15.44 1.54 -26.33
C GLU A 96 14.48 0.36 -26.11
N THR A 97 14.47 -0.22 -24.90
CA THR A 97 13.61 -1.36 -24.54
C THR A 97 12.48 -0.95 -23.58
N TRP A 98 12.75 0.02 -22.70
CA TRP A 98 11.82 0.56 -21.71
C TRP A 98 11.88 2.08 -21.75
N GLN A 99 10.88 2.73 -22.35
CA GLN A 99 10.82 4.19 -22.42
C GLN A 99 10.86 4.83 -21.02
N GLU A 100 10.10 4.24 -20.09
CA GLU A 100 10.07 4.59 -18.67
C GLU A 100 10.38 3.36 -17.82
N LEU A 101 11.29 3.50 -16.85
CA LEU A 101 11.60 2.42 -15.92
C LEU A 101 10.53 2.36 -14.83
N PRO A 102 10.00 1.18 -14.50
CA PRO A 102 9.11 1.04 -13.36
C PRO A 102 9.85 1.38 -12.06
N GLN A 103 9.12 1.94 -11.09
CA GLN A 103 9.65 2.17 -9.75
C GLN A 103 9.87 0.83 -9.03
N ASN A 104 10.99 0.69 -8.34
CA ASN A 104 11.11 -0.38 -7.35
C ASN A 104 10.06 -0.17 -6.26
N LYS A 105 9.54 -1.27 -5.71
CA LYS A 105 8.48 -1.24 -4.71
C LYS A 105 8.83 -2.17 -3.56
N LEU A 106 8.80 -1.67 -2.34
CA LEU A 106 8.85 -2.47 -1.12
C LEU A 106 7.45 -2.51 -0.50
N THR A 107 6.92 -3.71 -0.33
CA THR A 107 5.61 -3.96 0.29
C THR A 107 5.84 -4.69 1.60
N ILE A 108 5.45 -4.08 2.71
CA ILE A 108 5.43 -4.71 4.03
C ILE A 108 3.97 -5.00 4.37
N ARG A 109 3.60 -6.27 4.39
CA ARG A 109 2.25 -6.73 4.76
C ARG A 109 2.21 -7.01 6.24
N LEU A 110 1.29 -6.35 6.94
CA LEU A 110 1.01 -6.56 8.35
C LEU A 110 -0.08 -7.61 8.51
N GLN A 111 -1.21 -7.51 7.81
CA GLN A 111 -2.31 -8.48 7.86
C GLN A 111 -3.22 -8.39 6.63
N PRO A 112 -3.88 -9.48 6.20
CA PRO A 112 -3.54 -10.87 6.45
C PRO A 112 -2.23 -11.24 5.73
N ASP A 113 -1.63 -12.38 6.09
CA ASP A 113 -0.41 -12.92 5.47
C ASP A 113 0.81 -12.01 5.63
N GLU A 114 1.31 -11.97 6.87
CA GLU A 114 2.50 -11.24 7.28
C GLU A 114 3.68 -11.57 6.37
N GLY A 115 4.32 -10.53 5.84
CA GLY A 115 5.45 -10.73 4.96
C GLY A 115 6.00 -9.44 4.40
N VAL A 116 7.11 -9.57 3.70
CA VAL A 116 7.80 -8.49 3.02
C VAL A 116 8.08 -8.94 1.60
N ASP A 117 7.71 -8.12 0.62
CA ASP A 117 8.21 -8.30 -0.74
C ASP A 117 8.89 -7.05 -1.26
N ILE A 118 9.91 -7.29 -2.07
CA ILE A 118 10.54 -6.25 -2.87
C ILE A 118 10.43 -6.61 -4.34
N GLN A 119 9.91 -5.66 -5.12
CA GLN A 119 9.86 -5.72 -6.58
C GLN A 119 10.98 -4.86 -7.12
N VAL A 120 11.89 -5.51 -7.84
CA VAL A 120 13.08 -4.89 -8.41
C VAL A 120 13.17 -5.17 -9.90
N LEU A 121 13.73 -4.22 -10.64
CA LEU A 121 14.06 -4.41 -12.04
C LEU A 121 15.40 -5.14 -12.16
N ASN A 122 15.42 -6.27 -12.87
CA ASN A 122 16.58 -7.14 -12.97
C ASN A 122 16.89 -7.49 -14.42
N LYS A 123 18.16 -7.69 -14.76
CA LYS A 123 18.57 -8.12 -16.11
C LYS A 123 18.20 -9.58 -16.32
N VAL A 124 17.55 -9.90 -17.45
CA VAL A 124 17.30 -11.29 -17.85
C VAL A 124 18.63 -11.92 -18.27
N PRO A 125 19.08 -13.01 -17.62
CA PRO A 125 20.24 -13.77 -18.10
C PRO A 125 19.92 -14.33 -19.49
N ALA A 126 20.66 -13.91 -20.49
CA ALA A 126 20.48 -14.28 -21.88
C ALA A 126 21.84 -14.21 -22.57
N LEU A 127 22.01 -15.05 -23.60
CA LEU A 127 23.22 -15.15 -24.41
C LEU A 127 23.30 -14.04 -25.47
N ASP A 128 22.24 -13.24 -25.63
CA ASP A 128 22.22 -12.09 -26.51
C ASP A 128 22.87 -10.86 -25.85
N HIS A 129 23.36 -9.94 -26.68
CA HIS A 129 23.89 -8.66 -26.23
C HIS A 129 22.78 -7.65 -25.87
N LYS A 130 21.51 -8.07 -25.92
CA LYS A 130 20.37 -7.21 -25.60
C LYS A 130 20.17 -7.18 -24.10
N HIS A 131 20.19 -5.99 -23.52
CA HIS A 131 19.95 -5.80 -22.10
C HIS A 131 18.45 -5.82 -21.79
N ASN A 132 17.84 -7.00 -21.91
CA ASN A 132 16.44 -7.19 -21.55
C ASN A 132 16.27 -7.14 -20.03
N LEU A 133 15.28 -6.38 -19.59
CA LEU A 133 14.93 -6.22 -18.19
C LEU A 133 13.62 -6.93 -17.86
N GLN A 134 13.53 -7.47 -16.65
CA GLN A 134 12.32 -8.08 -16.10
C GLN A 134 12.10 -7.61 -14.66
N ILE A 135 10.83 -7.43 -14.29
CA ILE A 135 10.47 -7.16 -12.90
C ILE A 135 10.51 -8.48 -12.15
N THR A 136 11.34 -8.56 -11.11
CA THR A 136 11.46 -9.72 -10.24
C THR A 136 10.90 -9.38 -8.86
N LYS A 137 10.06 -10.28 -8.32
CA LYS A 137 9.54 -10.18 -6.96
C LYS A 137 10.34 -11.10 -6.05
N LEU A 138 11.00 -10.55 -5.03
CA LEU A 138 11.58 -11.31 -3.94
C LEU A 138 10.59 -11.26 -2.78
N ASP A 139 10.08 -12.42 -2.36
CA ASP A 139 9.02 -12.54 -1.36
C ASP A 139 9.51 -13.31 -0.13
N LEU A 140 9.25 -12.74 1.04
CA LEU A 140 9.48 -13.33 2.35
C LEU A 140 8.15 -13.34 3.10
N SER A 141 7.46 -14.48 3.11
CA SER A 141 6.16 -14.64 3.77
C SER A 141 6.31 -15.49 5.04
N TYR A 142 5.83 -15.00 6.19
CA TYR A 142 5.98 -15.68 7.48
C TYR A 142 5.12 -16.94 7.59
N SER A 143 3.90 -16.92 7.03
CA SER A 143 2.98 -18.06 7.03
C SER A 143 3.52 -19.30 6.29
N ARG A 144 4.48 -19.11 5.38
CA ARG A 144 5.15 -20.21 4.65
C ARG A 144 6.40 -20.74 5.36
N ASN A 145 7.04 -19.94 6.19
CA ASN A 145 8.32 -20.26 6.81
C ASN A 145 8.18 -20.87 8.22
N LEU A 146 6.99 -20.76 8.83
CA LEU A 146 6.65 -21.39 10.11
C LEU A 146 5.76 -22.61 9.87
N GLN A 147 6.27 -23.58 9.12
CA GLN A 147 5.74 -24.94 9.21
C GLN A 147 6.31 -25.51 10.52
N PRO A 148 5.51 -25.81 11.55
CA PRO A 148 6.04 -26.48 12.73
C PRO A 148 6.65 -27.78 12.24
N ASP A 149 7.94 -27.95 12.51
CA ASP A 149 8.59 -29.24 12.44
C ASP A 149 7.78 -30.19 13.32
N ALA A 150 7.06 -31.10 12.66
CA ALA A 150 6.39 -32.21 13.32
C ALA A 150 7.47 -33.18 13.85
N SER A 151 8.19 -32.80 14.91
CA SER A 151 9.02 -33.68 15.75
C SER A 151 9.66 -32.90 16.91
N GLY A 152 8.83 -32.25 17.73
CA GLY A 152 9.27 -31.61 18.98
C GLY A 152 8.62 -32.22 20.22
N ARG A 153 8.56 -33.55 20.32
CA ARG A 153 8.22 -34.21 21.59
C ARG A 153 9.50 -34.26 22.42
N CYS A 154 9.64 -33.39 23.42
CA CYS A 154 10.57 -33.59 24.53
C CYS A 154 10.17 -32.74 25.75
N LEU A 155 9.66 -33.46 26.76
CA LEU A 155 9.63 -33.22 28.21
C LEU A 155 8.99 -31.92 28.73
#